data_AF-A0A9E1I8C9-F1
#
_entry.id   AF-A0A9E1I8C9-F1
#
_cell.length_a   1.000
_cell.length_b   1.000
_cell.length_c   1.000
_cell.angle_alpha   90.00
_cell.angle_beta   90.00
_cell.angle_gamma   90.00
#
_symmetry.space_group_name_H-M   'P 1'
#
loop_
_entity.id
_entity.type
_entity.pdbx_description
1 polymer ?
#
loop_
_entity_poly.entity_id
_entity_poly.type
_entity_poly.pdbx_seq_one_letter_code
_entity_poly.pdbx_strand_id
1 'polypeptide(L)'
;LDCQLLIGADGARSRVRDLAGIEFSENNYQQKAIVCNIKSLQGFKDTTWQRFLSDSIIALLPLSEHQASIVWSAENTLADELMQLSKEAFAKRLSAGVEYRFGEFELVSDIQAFPLIERSAKDYVQENLALIGDAAHNIHPLAGQGVNLGFSDIIELSQQLQSSSKPLGDYSTLRNYARARRLDNELMAKTMTGLNWIYKENNEPLRWLRGFGMNIINENPTLKSFLQKHALGNS
;
A
#
# COMPACT_ATOMS: atom_id res chain seq x y z
N LEU A 1 24.20 -14.07 20.68
CA LEU A 1 22.79 -14.50 20.82
C LEU A 1 22.65 -15.80 20.05
N ASP A 2 21.97 -16.78 20.64
CA ASP A 2 21.61 -18.05 20.00
C ASP A 2 20.08 -18.18 20.05
N CYS A 3 19.46 -18.70 19.00
CA CYS A 3 17.99 -18.72 18.84
C CYS A 3 17.52 -19.87 17.93
N GLN A 4 16.30 -20.37 18.18
CA GLN A 4 15.67 -21.43 17.39
C GLN A 4 15.04 -20.94 16.08
N LEU A 5 14.70 -19.65 15.99
CA LEU A 5 14.08 -19.01 14.83
C LEU A 5 14.50 -17.54 14.80
N LEU A 6 15.02 -17.09 13.66
CA LEU A 6 15.25 -15.69 13.35
C LEU A 6 14.07 -15.15 12.52
N ILE A 7 13.54 -13.99 12.91
CA ILE A 7 12.50 -13.28 12.15
C ILE A 7 13.09 -11.99 11.59
N GLY A 8 13.20 -11.89 10.28
CA GLY A 8 13.61 -10.68 9.56
C GLY A 8 12.41 -9.74 9.39
N ALA A 9 12.41 -8.64 10.15
CA ALA A 9 11.39 -7.59 10.10
C ALA A 9 12.04 -6.19 9.95
N ASP A 10 13.20 -6.15 9.30
CA ASP A 10 14.14 -5.02 9.23
C ASP A 10 13.94 -4.15 7.97
N GLY A 11 12.73 -4.17 7.40
CA GLY A 11 12.31 -3.25 6.35
C GLY A 11 12.70 -3.64 4.93
N ALA A 12 12.42 -2.75 3.98
CA ALA A 12 12.54 -3.03 2.54
C ALA A 12 13.97 -3.39 2.10
N ARG A 13 14.97 -2.86 2.80
CA ARG A 13 16.40 -3.14 2.62
C ARG A 13 16.91 -4.10 3.69
N SER A 14 16.18 -5.20 3.88
CA SER A 14 16.46 -6.21 4.90
C SER A 14 17.86 -6.78 4.77
N ARG A 15 18.69 -6.55 5.78
CA ARG A 15 20.02 -7.14 5.91
C ARG A 15 19.92 -8.62 6.27
N VAL A 16 18.86 -9.02 6.98
CA VAL A 16 18.58 -10.44 7.25
C VAL A 16 18.37 -11.20 5.94
N ARG A 17 17.53 -10.68 5.03
CA ARG A 17 17.31 -11.26 3.71
C ARG A 17 18.60 -11.37 2.90
N ASP A 18 19.39 -10.29 2.87
CA ASP A 18 20.64 -10.24 2.12
C ASP A 18 21.68 -11.25 2.66
N LEU A 19 21.83 -11.36 3.98
CA LEU A 19 22.75 -12.30 4.63
C LEU A 19 22.30 -13.77 4.45
N ALA A 20 21.00 -14.02 4.34
CA ALA A 20 20.44 -15.33 4.07
C ALA A 20 20.52 -15.75 2.60
N GLY A 21 21.03 -14.88 1.71
CA GLY A 21 21.13 -15.14 0.28
C GLY A 21 19.76 -15.27 -0.41
N ILE A 22 18.71 -14.69 0.18
CA ILE A 22 17.37 -14.72 -0.39
C ILE A 22 17.26 -13.62 -1.46
N GLU A 23 17.13 -14.04 -2.71
CA GLU A 23 16.93 -13.13 -3.83
C GLU A 23 15.56 -12.42 -3.74
N PHE A 24 15.46 -11.24 -4.34
CA PHE A 24 14.20 -10.52 -4.47
C PHE A 24 14.07 -9.92 -5.88
N SER A 25 12.84 -9.76 -6.35
CA SER A 25 12.53 -8.94 -7.52
C SER A 25 12.28 -7.50 -7.08
N GLU A 26 12.78 -6.54 -7.87
CA GLU A 26 12.48 -5.12 -7.72
C GLU A 26 11.81 -4.61 -9.00
N ASN A 27 10.71 -3.90 -8.84
CA ASN A 27 10.01 -3.24 -9.93
C ASN A 27 9.77 -1.77 -9.57
N ASN A 28 10.40 -0.86 -10.31
CA ASN A 28 10.22 0.57 -10.13
C ASN A 28 9.09 1.05 -11.06
N TYR A 29 7.97 1.49 -10.47
CA TYR A 29 6.80 1.93 -11.24
C TYR A 29 7.03 3.23 -12.02
N GLN A 30 8.20 3.87 -11.88
CA GLN A 30 8.51 5.20 -12.44
C GLN A 30 7.54 6.28 -11.93
N GLN A 31 7.10 6.10 -10.69
CA GLN A 31 6.16 6.97 -9.99
C GLN A 31 6.72 7.35 -8.63
N LYS A 32 6.25 8.47 -8.10
CA LYS A 32 6.50 8.91 -6.72
C LYS A 32 5.18 9.08 -5.99
N ALA A 33 5.19 8.76 -4.70
CA ALA A 33 4.16 9.20 -3.77
C ALA A 33 4.64 10.47 -3.09
N ILE A 34 3.93 11.56 -3.34
CA ILE A 34 4.09 12.82 -2.61
C ILE A 34 3.22 12.75 -1.36
N VAL A 35 3.77 13.12 -0.21
CA VAL A 35 3.06 13.15 1.06
C VAL A 35 3.25 14.48 1.76
N CYS A 36 2.18 14.96 2.38
CA CYS A 36 2.18 16.09 3.30
C CYS A 36 0.90 16.07 4.15
N ASN A 37 0.90 16.81 5.24
CA ASN A 37 -0.29 17.04 6.03
C ASN A 37 -0.94 18.35 5.59
N ILE A 38 -2.26 18.32 5.48
CA ILE A 38 -3.08 19.44 5.03
C ILE A 38 -4.16 19.75 6.06
N LYS A 39 -4.63 20.99 6.02
CA LYS A 39 -5.82 21.46 6.72
C LYS A 39 -6.86 21.94 5.72
N SER A 40 -8.12 21.75 6.06
CA SER A 40 -9.27 22.27 5.32
C SER A 40 -10.24 22.98 6.26
N LEU A 41 -10.91 24.03 5.77
CA LEU A 41 -12.04 24.66 6.46
C LEU A 41 -13.28 23.76 6.49
N GLN A 42 -13.40 22.82 5.55
CA GLN A 42 -14.49 21.85 5.50
C GLN A 42 -14.05 20.54 6.14
N GLY A 43 -14.97 19.88 6.86
CA GLY A 43 -14.67 18.62 7.52
C GLY A 43 -14.48 17.46 6.54
N PHE A 44 -13.52 16.57 6.81
CA PHE A 44 -13.26 15.35 6.04
C PHE A 44 -14.22 14.18 6.37
N LYS A 45 -15.08 14.34 7.38
CA LYS A 45 -16.13 13.38 7.78
C LYS A 45 -15.61 11.96 8.09
N ASP A 46 -14.43 11.86 8.68
CA ASP A 46 -13.78 10.59 9.08
C ASP A 46 -13.74 9.53 7.96
N THR A 47 -13.69 9.97 6.70
CA THR A 47 -13.72 9.09 5.53
C THR A 47 -12.44 9.24 4.72
N THR A 48 -11.70 8.15 4.53
CA THR A 48 -10.59 8.11 3.57
C THR A 48 -11.14 8.36 2.17
N TRP A 49 -10.59 9.36 1.49
CA TRP A 49 -11.03 9.75 0.16
C TRP A 49 -9.95 9.44 -0.86
N GLN A 50 -10.33 8.93 -2.02
CA GLN A 50 -9.40 8.67 -3.10
C GLN A 50 -10.02 9.07 -4.43
N ARG A 51 -9.26 9.83 -5.22
CA ARG A 51 -9.63 10.20 -6.59
C ARG A 51 -8.54 9.77 -7.54
N PHE A 52 -8.99 9.15 -8.61
CA PHE A 52 -8.15 8.79 -9.73
C PHE A 52 -8.31 9.87 -10.81
N LEU A 53 -7.20 10.48 -11.20
CA LEU A 53 -7.08 11.41 -12.30
C LEU A 53 -6.53 10.66 -13.53
N SER A 54 -6.45 11.34 -14.67
CA SER A 54 -5.89 10.76 -15.89
C SER A 54 -4.40 10.43 -15.78
N ASP A 55 -3.67 11.15 -14.93
CA ASP A 55 -2.20 11.11 -14.81
C ASP A 55 -1.70 10.82 -13.39
N SER A 56 -2.59 10.73 -12.41
CA SER A 56 -2.23 10.63 -11.00
C SER A 56 -3.39 10.15 -10.11
N ILE A 57 -3.08 9.83 -8.86
CA ILE A 57 -4.05 9.39 -7.86
C ILE A 57 -3.81 10.20 -6.59
N ILE A 58 -4.86 10.80 -6.05
CA ILE A 58 -4.83 11.56 -4.81
C ILE A 58 -5.64 10.81 -3.77
N ALA A 59 -5.00 10.46 -2.65
CA ALA A 59 -5.66 9.96 -1.47
C ALA A 59 -5.54 10.97 -0.32
N LEU A 60 -6.63 11.14 0.42
CA LEU A 60 -6.72 11.94 1.63
C LEU A 60 -7.05 10.99 2.79
N LEU A 61 -6.19 10.96 3.80
CA LEU A 61 -6.31 10.15 5.01
C LEU A 61 -6.60 11.08 6.20
N PRO A 62 -7.86 11.21 6.64
CA PRO A 62 -8.21 12.09 7.75
C PRO A 62 -7.43 11.74 9.01
N LEU A 63 -6.81 12.76 9.63
CA LEU A 63 -6.15 12.69 10.94
C LEU A 63 -7.04 13.26 12.04
N SER A 64 -7.91 14.20 11.67
CA SER A 64 -8.97 14.80 12.49
C SER A 64 -10.06 15.36 11.57
N GLU A 65 -11.11 15.97 12.12
CA GLU A 65 -12.19 16.58 11.35
C GLU A 65 -11.68 17.50 10.23
N HIS A 66 -10.65 18.31 10.50
CA HIS A 66 -10.16 19.35 9.59
C HIS A 66 -8.72 19.15 9.11
N GLN A 67 -8.09 18.02 9.44
CA GLN A 67 -6.74 17.71 8.97
C GLN A 67 -6.69 16.33 8.33
N ALA A 68 -5.87 16.20 7.29
CA ALA A 68 -5.61 14.94 6.62
C ALA A 68 -4.14 14.84 6.24
N SER A 69 -3.61 13.62 6.17
CA SER A 69 -2.39 13.33 5.42
C SER A 69 -2.76 13.02 3.99
N ILE A 70 -1.97 13.46 3.02
CA ILE A 70 -2.20 13.16 1.60
C ILE A 70 -1.16 12.17 1.10
N VAL A 71 -1.59 11.35 0.14
CA VAL A 71 -0.70 10.56 -0.70
C VAL A 71 -1.09 10.87 -2.15
N TRP A 72 -0.24 11.60 -2.86
CA TRP A 72 -0.41 11.90 -4.27
C TRP A 72 0.59 11.08 -5.09
N SER A 73 0.10 9.97 -5.64
CA SER A 73 0.87 9.10 -6.52
C SER A 73 0.83 9.62 -7.95
N ALA A 74 1.99 9.93 -8.53
CA ALA A 74 2.11 10.47 -9.88
C ALA A 74 3.36 9.94 -10.58
N GLU A 75 3.38 9.96 -11.92
CA GLU A 75 4.61 9.69 -12.68
C GLU A 75 5.74 10.66 -12.29
N ASN A 76 6.99 10.20 -12.42
CA ASN A 76 8.16 10.96 -11.99
C ASN A 76 8.18 12.41 -12.50
N THR A 77 7.81 12.63 -13.76
CA THR A 77 7.77 13.95 -14.40
C THR A 77 6.80 14.91 -13.70
N LEU A 78 5.55 14.49 -13.52
CA LEU A 78 4.53 15.27 -12.82
C LEU A 78 4.89 15.45 -11.34
N ALA A 79 5.41 14.41 -10.69
CA ALA A 79 5.81 14.50 -9.30
C ALA A 79 6.94 15.53 -9.10
N ASP A 80 7.92 15.56 -10.00
CA ASP A 80 9.03 16.52 -9.97
C ASP A 80 8.56 17.95 -10.24
N GLU A 81 7.58 18.13 -11.15
CA GLU A 81 6.92 19.42 -11.35
C GLU A 81 6.21 19.90 -10.07
N LEU A 82 5.41 19.03 -9.45
CA LEU A 82 4.67 19.34 -8.23
C LEU A 82 5.60 19.71 -7.07
N MET A 83 6.74 19.02 -6.94
CA MET A 83 7.74 19.29 -5.90
C MET A 83 8.48 20.62 -6.08
N GLN A 84 8.43 21.24 -7.27
CA GLN A 84 9.04 22.55 -7.54
C GLN A 84 8.07 23.72 -7.28
N LEU A 85 6.78 23.45 -7.06
CA LEU A 85 5.80 24.48 -6.79
C LEU A 85 6.02 25.13 -5.42
N SER A 86 5.57 26.38 -5.28
CA SER A 86 5.40 26.99 -3.96
C SER A 86 4.33 26.26 -3.16
N LYS A 87 4.34 26.39 -1.83
CA LYS A 87 3.34 25.74 -0.96
C LYS A 87 1.91 26.14 -1.35
N GLU A 88 1.70 27.42 -1.71
CA GLU A 88 0.40 27.95 -2.13
C GLU A 88 -0.03 27.39 -3.49
N ALA A 89 0.90 27.32 -4.45
CA ALA A 89 0.62 26.77 -5.78
C ALA A 89 0.32 25.27 -5.71
N PHE A 90 1.07 24.52 -4.90
CA PHE A 90 0.83 23.10 -4.63
C PHE A 90 -0.54 22.90 -3.97
N ALA A 91 -0.86 23.66 -2.93
CA ALA A 91 -2.14 23.55 -2.24
C ALA A 91 -3.33 23.83 -3.17
N LYS A 92 -3.23 24.87 -4.00
CA LYS A 92 -4.24 25.18 -5.03
C LYS A 92 -4.38 24.05 -6.05
N ARG A 93 -3.26 23.47 -6.50
CA ARG A 93 -3.24 22.35 -7.44
C ARG A 93 -3.86 21.10 -6.83
N LEU A 94 -3.60 20.83 -5.55
CA LEU A 94 -4.20 19.74 -4.78
C LEU A 94 -5.71 19.93 -4.59
N SER A 95 -6.15 21.13 -4.18
CA SER A 95 -7.58 21.45 -4.04
C SER A 95 -8.32 21.28 -5.35
N ALA A 96 -7.79 21.78 -6.46
CA ALA A 96 -8.34 21.53 -7.80
C ALA A 96 -8.32 20.03 -8.16
N GLY A 97 -7.24 19.34 -7.79
CA GLY A 97 -7.06 17.89 -7.94
C GLY A 97 -8.10 17.06 -7.20
N VAL A 98 -8.83 17.63 -6.23
CA VAL A 98 -9.99 17.00 -5.57
C VAL A 98 -11.30 17.75 -5.82
N GLU A 99 -11.37 18.56 -6.88
CA GLU A 99 -12.56 19.33 -7.29
C GLU A 99 -13.05 20.32 -6.21
N TYR A 100 -12.16 20.80 -5.33
CA TYR A 100 -12.50 21.65 -4.20
C TYR A 100 -13.59 21.06 -3.29
N ARG A 101 -13.72 19.73 -3.28
CA ARG A 101 -14.73 19.01 -2.47
C ARG A 101 -14.67 19.35 -0.98
N PHE A 102 -13.47 19.66 -0.51
CA PHE A 102 -13.18 20.06 0.86
C PHE A 102 -12.68 21.51 0.88
N GLY A 103 -13.10 22.35 -0.06
CA GLY A 103 -12.61 23.72 -0.20
C GLY A 103 -11.11 23.82 -0.52
N GLU A 104 -10.53 24.95 -0.13
CA GLU A 104 -9.09 25.21 -0.27
C GLU A 104 -8.31 24.55 0.87
N PHE A 105 -7.12 24.06 0.54
CA PHE A 105 -6.21 23.44 1.48
C PHE A 105 -5.10 24.39 1.91
N GLU A 106 -4.64 24.19 3.14
CA GLU A 106 -3.42 24.78 3.67
C GLU A 106 -2.44 23.65 4.01
N LEU A 107 -1.16 23.82 3.70
CA LEU A 107 -0.14 22.83 4.06
C LEU A 107 0.31 23.02 5.51
N VAL A 108 0.26 21.95 6.29
CA VAL A 108 0.62 21.93 7.72
C VAL A 108 2.02 21.32 7.93
N SER A 109 2.53 20.59 6.95
CA SER A 109 3.89 20.04 6.96
C SER A 109 4.66 20.38 5.69
N ASP A 110 5.94 20.03 5.68
CA ASP A 110 6.71 20.00 4.45
C ASP A 110 6.21 18.91 3.50
N ILE A 111 6.50 19.12 2.22
CA ILE A 111 6.17 18.19 1.14
C ILE A 111 7.33 17.22 0.97
N GLN A 112 7.05 15.92 1.01
CA GLN A 112 8.04 14.87 0.82
C GLN A 112 7.62 13.98 -0.36
N ALA A 113 8.59 13.44 -1.10
CA ALA A 113 8.31 12.52 -2.20
C ALA A 113 9.15 11.25 -2.07
N PHE A 114 8.52 10.10 -2.25
CA PHE A 114 9.16 8.79 -2.16
C PHE A 114 8.93 8.00 -3.45
N PRO A 115 9.96 7.34 -4.00
CA PRO A 115 9.79 6.50 -5.18
C PRO A 115 8.91 5.29 -4.86
N LEU A 116 7.96 4.99 -5.75
CA LEU A 116 7.11 3.81 -5.64
C LEU A 116 7.84 2.61 -6.25
N ILE A 117 8.45 1.82 -5.37
CA ILE A 117 9.23 0.64 -5.74
C ILE A 117 8.60 -0.57 -5.08
N GLU A 118 8.18 -1.52 -5.91
CA GLU A 118 7.75 -2.83 -5.45
C GLU A 118 8.97 -3.74 -5.25
N ARG A 119 9.05 -4.41 -4.11
CA ARG A 119 10.02 -5.48 -3.85
C ARG A 119 9.32 -6.73 -3.37
N SER A 120 9.75 -7.88 -3.86
CA SER A 120 9.20 -9.17 -3.41
C SER A 120 10.32 -10.20 -3.30
N ALA A 121 10.51 -10.75 -2.11
CA ALA A 121 11.45 -11.84 -1.88
C ALA A 121 10.99 -13.10 -2.62
N LYS A 122 11.93 -13.82 -3.25
CA LYS A 122 11.61 -15.08 -3.95
C LYS A 122 11.20 -16.19 -2.99
N ASP A 123 11.77 -16.17 -1.79
CA ASP A 123 11.46 -17.07 -0.68
C ASP A 123 11.21 -16.25 0.58
N TYR A 124 10.16 -16.57 1.32
CA TYR A 124 9.85 -15.87 2.58
C TYR A 124 10.48 -16.57 3.79
N VAL A 125 10.95 -17.81 3.62
CA VAL A 125 11.42 -18.65 4.71
C VAL A 125 12.56 -19.56 4.27
N GLN A 126 13.44 -19.89 5.20
CA GLN A 126 14.42 -20.98 5.14
C GLN A 126 14.32 -21.77 6.46
N GLU A 127 15.14 -22.81 6.65
CA GLU A 127 15.26 -23.44 7.98
C GLU A 127 15.67 -22.39 9.02
N ASN A 128 14.96 -22.34 10.15
CA ASN A 128 15.20 -21.41 11.25
C ASN A 128 15.12 -19.91 10.88
N LEU A 129 14.54 -19.54 9.74
CA LEU A 129 14.42 -18.14 9.29
C LEU A 129 13.06 -17.88 8.65
N ALA A 130 12.41 -16.79 9.05
CA ALA A 130 11.24 -16.22 8.37
C ALA A 130 11.42 -14.72 8.13
N LEU A 131 11.01 -14.22 6.97
CA LEU A 131 10.92 -12.80 6.64
C LEU A 131 9.45 -12.36 6.75
N ILE A 132 9.21 -11.17 7.30
CA ILE A 132 7.87 -10.58 7.41
C ILE A 132 7.84 -9.10 7.01
N GLY A 133 6.67 -8.60 6.64
CA GLY A 133 6.44 -7.23 6.22
C GLY A 133 7.38 -6.84 5.07
N ASP A 134 7.86 -5.59 5.11
CA ASP A 134 8.74 -5.02 4.10
C ASP A 134 10.03 -5.84 3.84
N ALA A 135 10.47 -6.67 4.78
CA ALA A 135 11.61 -7.56 4.56
C ALA A 135 11.29 -8.67 3.54
N ALA A 136 10.05 -9.17 3.56
CA ALA A 136 9.53 -10.17 2.64
C ALA A 136 8.91 -9.55 1.37
N HIS A 137 8.13 -8.49 1.53
CA HIS A 137 7.47 -7.78 0.44
C HIS A 137 7.27 -6.32 0.79
N ASN A 138 7.72 -5.43 -0.09
CA ASN A 138 7.34 -4.03 -0.06
C ASN A 138 6.41 -3.80 -1.25
N ILE A 139 5.12 -3.79 -0.97
CA ILE A 139 4.10 -3.30 -1.89
C ILE A 139 3.73 -1.93 -1.35
N HIS A 140 3.82 -0.88 -2.16
CA HIS A 140 3.26 0.42 -1.82
C HIS A 140 1.81 0.47 -2.31
N PRO A 141 0.81 0.16 -1.47
CA PRO A 141 -0.56 0.25 -1.91
C PRO A 141 -0.94 1.71 -1.94
N LEU A 142 -1.77 2.06 -2.91
CA LEU A 142 -2.51 3.31 -2.92
C LEU A 142 -3.14 3.52 -1.53
N ALA A 143 -2.68 4.55 -0.81
CA ALA A 143 -3.15 4.98 0.51
C ALA A 143 -2.90 4.02 1.70
N GLY A 144 -1.70 4.05 2.30
CA GLY A 144 -1.51 3.71 3.73
C GLY A 144 -1.66 2.24 4.17
N GLN A 145 -1.84 1.29 3.24
CA GLN A 145 -2.10 -0.12 3.59
C GLN A 145 -0.83 -0.97 3.81
N GLY A 146 0.38 -0.44 3.62
CA GLY A 146 1.63 -1.22 3.76
C GLY A 146 1.80 -1.85 5.15
N VAL A 147 1.36 -1.14 6.20
CA VAL A 147 1.40 -1.65 7.59
C VAL A 147 0.44 -2.82 7.80
N ASN A 148 -0.72 -2.84 7.12
CA ASN A 148 -1.71 -3.90 7.27
C ASN A 148 -1.19 -5.24 6.74
N LEU A 149 -0.41 -5.22 5.65
CA LEU A 149 0.21 -6.43 5.11
C LEU A 149 1.24 -7.03 6.09
N GLY A 150 2.04 -6.17 6.73
CA GLY A 150 2.99 -6.61 7.77
C GLY A 150 2.28 -7.19 9.01
N PHE A 151 1.15 -6.62 9.42
CA PHE A 151 0.35 -7.20 10.51
C PHE A 151 -0.24 -8.56 10.15
N SER A 152 -0.76 -8.72 8.92
CA SER A 152 -1.24 -10.01 8.44
C SER A 152 -0.14 -11.08 8.44
N ASP A 153 1.10 -10.71 8.09
CA ASP A 153 2.23 -11.64 8.17
C ASP A 153 2.51 -12.10 9.60
N ILE A 154 2.47 -11.19 10.57
CA ILE A 154 2.70 -11.51 11.99
C ILE A 154 1.60 -12.44 12.51
N ILE A 155 0.34 -12.14 12.19
CA ILE A 155 -0.81 -12.94 12.61
C ILE A 155 -0.70 -14.36 12.05
N GLU A 156 -0.47 -14.50 10.74
CA GLU A 156 -0.36 -15.79 10.08
C GLU A 156 0.84 -16.59 10.61
N LEU A 157 2.03 -15.96 10.72
CA LEU A 157 3.22 -16.63 11.25
C LEU A 157 2.99 -17.11 12.69
N SER A 158 2.41 -16.26 13.53
CA SER A 158 2.08 -16.62 14.91
C SER A 158 1.10 -17.80 14.97
N GLN A 159 0.07 -17.81 14.12
CA GLN A 159 -0.90 -18.90 14.07
C GLN A 159 -0.25 -20.23 13.67
N GLN A 160 0.61 -20.23 12.64
CA GLN A 160 1.33 -21.43 12.20
C GLN A 160 2.28 -21.97 13.27
N LEU A 161 3.00 -21.07 13.97
CA LEU A 161 3.91 -21.46 15.05
C LEU A 161 3.16 -22.01 16.26
N GLN A 162 2.03 -21.41 16.66
CA GLN A 162 1.23 -21.89 17.80
C GLN A 162 0.51 -23.21 17.52
N SER A 163 0.15 -23.46 16.26
CA SER A 163 -0.59 -24.67 15.87
C SER A 163 0.31 -25.89 15.63
N SER A 164 1.63 -25.70 15.62
CA SER A 164 2.61 -26.75 15.37
C SER A 164 3.27 -27.20 16.66
N SER A 165 3.42 -28.52 16.84
CA SER A 165 4.22 -29.10 17.93
C SER A 165 5.71 -29.25 17.58
N LYS A 166 6.11 -28.83 16.38
CA LYS A 166 7.48 -28.92 15.89
C LYS A 166 8.36 -27.78 16.44
N PRO A 167 9.70 -27.90 16.36
CA PRO A 167 10.58 -26.78 16.68
C PRO A 167 10.23 -25.52 15.89
N LEU A 168 10.41 -24.33 16.48
CA LEU A 168 10.01 -23.04 15.88
C LEU A 168 10.62 -22.80 14.48
N GLY A 169 11.84 -23.29 14.25
CA GLY A 169 12.53 -23.18 12.97
C GLY A 169 12.22 -24.27 11.94
N ASP A 170 11.26 -25.15 12.21
CA ASP A 170 10.89 -26.23 11.30
C ASP A 170 10.38 -25.67 9.96
N TYR A 171 11.11 -26.02 8.89
CA TYR A 171 10.83 -25.51 7.55
C TYR A 171 9.40 -25.81 7.07
N SER A 172 8.83 -26.96 7.44
CA SER A 172 7.47 -27.30 6.98
C SER A 172 6.40 -26.39 7.59
N THR A 173 6.58 -25.98 8.85
CA THR A 173 5.71 -25.04 9.55
C THR A 173 5.85 -23.65 8.93
N LEU A 174 7.08 -23.18 8.75
CA LEU A 174 7.37 -21.88 8.14
C LEU A 174 6.89 -21.80 6.68
N ARG A 175 6.97 -22.90 5.92
CA ARG A 175 6.47 -22.97 4.55
C ARG A 175 4.95 -22.83 4.46
N ASN A 176 4.20 -23.24 5.47
CA ASN A 176 2.74 -23.02 5.49
C ASN A 176 2.43 -21.52 5.58
N TYR A 177 3.15 -20.80 6.45
CA TYR A 177 3.10 -19.33 6.50
C TYR A 177 3.44 -18.72 5.13
N ALA A 178 4.58 -19.13 4.54
CA ALA A 178 5.02 -18.59 3.25
C ALA A 178 3.98 -18.82 2.14
N ARG A 179 3.33 -19.98 2.11
CA ARG A 179 2.27 -20.30 1.14
C ARG A 179 1.02 -19.45 1.33
N ALA A 180 0.58 -19.25 2.58
CA ALA A 180 -0.58 -18.42 2.89
C ALA A 180 -0.35 -16.97 2.43
N ARG A 181 0.81 -16.38 2.74
CA ARG A 181 1.09 -14.97 2.43
C ARG A 181 1.46 -14.70 0.97
N ARG A 182 2.17 -15.62 0.30
CA ARG A 182 2.58 -15.43 -1.10
C ARG A 182 1.39 -15.31 -2.05
N LEU A 183 0.30 -16.03 -1.79
CA LEU A 183 -0.92 -15.96 -2.59
C LEU A 183 -1.55 -14.55 -2.53
N ASP A 184 -1.66 -13.99 -1.33
CA ASP A 184 -2.26 -12.67 -1.10
C ASP A 184 -1.41 -11.55 -1.72
N ASN A 185 -0.09 -11.65 -1.57
CA ASN A 185 0.84 -10.65 -2.09
C ASN A 185 0.93 -10.67 -3.61
N GLU A 186 0.93 -11.85 -4.24
CA GLU A 186 0.89 -11.98 -5.71
C GLU A 186 -0.43 -11.46 -6.30
N LEU A 187 -1.56 -11.67 -5.60
CA LEU A 187 -2.84 -11.13 -6.02
C LEU A 187 -2.85 -9.60 -5.97
N MET A 188 -2.34 -9.02 -4.88
CA MET A 188 -2.29 -7.57 -4.70
C MET A 188 -1.36 -6.88 -5.70
N ALA A 189 -0.19 -7.47 -5.97
CA ALA A 189 0.74 -7.02 -7.02
C ALA A 189 0.08 -7.01 -8.41
N LYS A 190 -0.67 -8.08 -8.75
CA LYS A 190 -1.43 -8.17 -10.01
C LYS A 190 -2.56 -7.15 -10.08
N THR A 191 -3.25 -6.89 -8.97
CA THR A 191 -4.29 -5.84 -8.90
C THR A 191 -3.69 -4.46 -9.16
N MET A 192 -2.55 -4.13 -8.53
CA MET A 192 -1.87 -2.85 -8.75
C MET A 192 -1.35 -2.71 -10.17
N THR A 193 -0.78 -3.78 -10.74
CA THR A 193 -0.35 -3.81 -12.14
C THR A 193 -1.54 -3.63 -13.10
N GLY A 194 -2.67 -4.28 -12.83
CA GLY A 194 -3.90 -4.15 -13.63
C GLY A 194 -4.49 -2.75 -13.55
N LEU A 195 -4.53 -2.14 -12.36
CA LEU A 195 -4.94 -0.75 -12.19
C LEU A 195 -4.00 0.18 -12.98
N ASN A 196 -2.68 0.05 -12.83
CA ASN A 196 -1.71 0.87 -13.55
C ASN A 196 -1.85 0.72 -15.08
N TRP A 197 -2.10 -0.50 -15.58
CA TRP A 197 -2.36 -0.75 -17.00
C TRP A 197 -3.64 -0.05 -17.51
N ILE A 198 -4.74 -0.13 -16.74
CA ILE A 198 -6.00 0.57 -17.05
C ILE A 198 -5.82 2.10 -17.10
N TYR A 199 -4.87 2.64 -16.34
CA TYR A 199 -4.55 4.07 -16.35
C TYR A 199 -3.62 4.49 -17.49
N LYS A 200 -2.61 3.66 -17.84
CA LYS A 200 -1.65 4.00 -18.91
C LYS A 200 -2.25 3.98 -20.32
N GLU A 201 -3.28 3.19 -20.56
CA GLU A 201 -4.00 3.22 -21.83
C GLU A 201 -5.11 4.26 -21.81
N ASN A 202 -4.83 5.41 -22.41
CA ASN A 202 -5.78 6.47 -22.80
C ASN A 202 -6.78 5.99 -23.88
N ASN A 203 -7.36 4.81 -23.71
CA ASN A 203 -8.37 4.25 -24.59
C ASN A 203 -9.75 4.74 -24.17
N GLU A 204 -10.28 5.71 -24.93
CA GLU A 204 -11.65 6.25 -24.88
C GLU A 204 -12.77 5.22 -24.57
N PRO A 205 -12.76 3.97 -25.08
CA PRO A 205 -13.82 2.99 -24.79
C PRO A 205 -13.82 2.44 -23.35
N LEU A 206 -12.69 2.50 -22.63
CA LEU A 206 -12.55 1.97 -21.26
C LEU A 206 -12.99 2.96 -20.18
N ARG A 207 -13.36 4.19 -20.57
CA ARG A 207 -13.88 5.22 -19.66
C ARG A 207 -15.18 4.78 -18.95
N TRP A 208 -15.96 3.90 -19.56
CA TRP A 208 -17.18 3.31 -18.99
C TRP A 208 -16.86 2.29 -17.87
N LEU A 209 -15.77 1.53 -18.00
CA LEU A 209 -15.31 0.57 -16.97
C LEU A 209 -14.78 1.27 -15.70
N ARG A 210 -14.25 2.49 -15.82
CA ARG A 210 -13.86 3.34 -14.68
C ARG A 210 -15.05 3.71 -13.77
N GLY A 211 -16.26 3.76 -14.31
CA GLY A 211 -17.51 3.95 -13.55
C GLY A 211 -18.19 2.65 -13.11
N PHE A 212 -18.05 1.57 -13.89
CA PHE A 212 -18.73 0.30 -13.62
C PHE A 212 -18.14 -0.46 -12.41
N GLY A 213 -16.86 -0.26 -12.09
CA GLY A 213 -16.22 -0.85 -10.90
C GLY A 213 -16.73 -0.30 -9.56
N MET A 214 -17.21 0.94 -9.52
CA MET A 214 -17.71 1.58 -8.28
C MET A 214 -19.21 1.33 -8.04
N ASN A 215 -20.00 1.05 -9.08
CA ASN A 215 -21.44 0.80 -8.93
C ASN A 215 -21.79 -0.68 -8.66
N ILE A 216 -20.99 -1.65 -9.10
CA ILE A 216 -21.24 -3.07 -8.77
C ILE A 216 -20.96 -3.37 -7.29
N ILE A 217 -20.01 -2.65 -6.66
CA ILE A 217 -19.66 -2.83 -5.24
C ILE A 217 -20.75 -2.26 -4.32
N ASN A 218 -21.53 -1.29 -4.78
CA ASN A 218 -22.58 -0.67 -3.98
C ASN A 218 -23.92 -1.43 -4.04
N GLU A 219 -24.14 -2.27 -5.07
CA GLU A 219 -25.40 -3.01 -5.26
C GLU A 219 -25.35 -4.51 -4.90
N ASN A 220 -24.19 -5.05 -4.49
CA ASN A 220 -24.09 -6.46 -4.08
C ASN A 220 -23.69 -6.60 -2.59
N PRO A 221 -24.67 -6.85 -1.68
CA PRO A 221 -24.46 -6.90 -0.23
C PRO A 221 -23.40 -7.91 0.24
N THR A 222 -23.12 -8.94 -0.56
CA THR A 222 -22.13 -10.00 -0.28
C THR A 222 -20.69 -9.59 -0.56
N LEU A 223 -20.45 -8.67 -1.50
CA LEU A 223 -19.09 -8.17 -1.79
C LEU A 223 -18.67 -7.10 -0.79
N LYS A 224 -19.63 -6.29 -0.32
CA LYS A 224 -19.45 -5.33 0.78
C LYS A 224 -19.15 -6.03 2.10
N SER A 225 -19.81 -7.16 2.40
CA SER A 225 -19.53 -7.94 3.61
C SER A 225 -18.19 -8.68 3.57
N PHE A 226 -17.76 -9.13 2.38
CA PHE A 226 -16.44 -9.74 2.19
C PHE A 226 -15.30 -8.72 2.41
N LEU A 227 -15.44 -7.51 1.87
CA LEU A 227 -14.45 -6.43 2.05
C LEU A 227 -14.50 -5.83 3.46
N GLN A 228 -15.68 -5.71 4.08
CA GLN A 228 -15.80 -5.26 5.48
C GLN A 228 -15.21 -6.27 6.46
N LYS A 229 -15.37 -7.58 6.23
CA LYS A 229 -14.73 -8.62 7.06
C LYS A 229 -13.21 -8.58 6.98
N HIS A 230 -12.65 -8.30 5.80
CA HIS A 230 -11.20 -8.19 5.62
C HIS A 230 -10.63 -6.85 6.13
N ALA A 231 -11.40 -5.76 6.09
CA ALA A 231 -10.95 -4.46 6.59
C ALA A 231 -11.05 -4.30 8.13
N LEU A 232 -11.89 -5.09 8.80
CA LEU A 232 -12.11 -5.00 10.25
C LEU A 232 -11.32 -6.02 11.08
N GLY A 233 -10.52 -6.90 10.46
CA GLY A 233 -9.62 -7.81 11.19
C GLY A 233 -10.30 -8.72 12.22
N ASN A 234 -11.62 -8.96 12.08
CA ASN A 234 -12.36 -9.87 12.94
C ASN A 234 -12.82 -11.07 12.10
N SER A 235 -12.27 -12.23 12.45
CA SER A 235 -12.82 -13.56 12.14
C SER A 235 -14.34 -13.63 12.42
#